data_AF-A0A922ZZW7-F1
#
_entry.id   AF-A0A922ZZW7-F1
#
_cell.length_a   1.000
_cell.length_b   1.000
_cell.length_c   1.000
_cell.angle_alpha   90.00
_cell.angle_beta   90.00
_cell.angle_gamma   90.00
#
_symmetry.space_group_name_H-M   'P 1'
#
loop_
_entity.id
_entity.type
_entity.pdbx_description
1 polymer ?
#
loop_
_entity_poly.entity_id
_entity_poly.type
_entity_poly.pdbx_seq_one_letter_code
_entity_poly.pdbx_strand_id
1 'polypeptide(L)' 'MTFKYRRQIDNNLFHRNCRIMILIKGGNATADGRNFQNKLHRLIGSEPKNRIVETNYNEKT' A
#
# COMPACT_ATOMS: atom_id res chain seq x y z
N MET A 1 -4.50 -5.47 11.69
CA MET A 1 -4.25 -4.95 10.33
C MET A 1 -2.82 -5.29 9.96
N THR A 2 -2.64 -6.10 8.93
CA THR A 2 -1.36 -6.62 8.47
C THR A 2 -1.26 -6.44 6.96
N PHE A 3 -0.10 -6.02 6.46
CA PHE A 3 0.14 -5.96 5.02
C PHE A 3 0.78 -7.26 4.57
N LYS A 4 0.21 -7.90 3.54
CA LYS A 4 0.88 -8.96 2.79
C LYS A 4 1.40 -8.40 1.49
N TYR A 5 2.68 -8.62 1.24
CA TYR A 5 3.30 -8.29 -0.02
C TYR A 5 2.88 -9.32 -1.09
N ARG A 6 2.46 -8.85 -2.26
CA ARG A 6 2.02 -9.72 -3.37
C ARG A 6 3.03 -9.76 -4.51
N ARG A 7 3.53 -8.59 -4.94
CA ARG A 7 4.41 -8.46 -6.11
C ARG A 7 5.16 -7.13 -6.08
N GLN A 8 6.37 -7.11 -6.65
CA GLN A 8 7.09 -5.89 -7.03
C GLN A 8 7.42 -5.97 -8.51
N ILE A 9 7.40 -4.81 -9.14
CA ILE A 9 7.81 -4.60 -10.52
C ILE A 9 8.72 -3.37 -10.50
N ASP A 10 9.98 -3.59 -10.85
CA ASP A 10 10.95 -2.50 -10.99
C ASP A 10 10.86 -1.99 -12.43
N ASN A 11 10.45 -0.74 -12.57
CA ASN A 11 10.29 -0.09 -13.87
C ASN A 11 11.48 0.84 -14.11
N ASN A 12 12.50 0.30 -14.78
CA ASN A 12 13.73 1.03 -15.09
C ASN A 12 13.49 2.18 -16.07
N LEU A 13 12.47 2.09 -16.94
CA LEU A 13 12.15 3.14 -17.91
C LEU A 13 11.71 4.45 -17.22
N PHE A 14 11.03 4.33 -16.08
CA PHE A 14 10.56 5.49 -15.31
C PHE A 14 11.32 5.69 -13.99
N HIS A 15 12.38 4.90 -13.74
CA HIS A 15 13.09 4.86 -12.46
C HIS A 15 12.14 4.73 -11.25
N ARG A 16 11.13 3.86 -11.34
CA ARG A 16 10.10 3.67 -10.31
C ARG A 16 9.97 2.21 -9.89
N ASN A 17 9.81 1.99 -8.59
CA ASN A 17 9.50 0.67 -8.03
C ASN A 17 8.01 0.59 -7.70
N CYS A 18 7.28 -0.26 -8.42
CA CYS A 18 5.86 -0.50 -8.18
C CYS A 18 5.69 -1.72 -7.27
N ARG A 19 4.93 -1.59 -6.18
CA ARG A 19 4.67 -2.68 -5.23
C ARG A 19 3.17 -2.87 -5.05
N ILE A 20 2.71 -4.10 -5.22
CA ILE A 20 1.33 -4.51 -4.94
C ILE A 20 1.31 -5.09 -3.53
N MET A 21 0.59 -4.43 -2.62
CA MET A 21 0.42 -4.83 -1.23
C MET A 21 -1.07 -5.02 -0.93
N ILE A 22 -1.40 -6.12 -0.25
CA ILE A 22 -2.76 -6.42 0.20
C ILE A 22 -2.84 -6.08 1.68
N LEU A 23 -3.76 -5.20 2.06
CA LEU A 23 -4.09 -4.94 3.45
C LEU A 23 -5.09 -6.00 3.94
N ILE A 24 -4.69 -6.80 4.93
CA ILE A 24 -5.56 -7.73 5.63
C ILE A 24 -5.96 -7.11 6.96
N LYS A 25 -7.26 -6.98 7.19
CA LYS A 25 -7.81 -6.54 8.48
C LYS A 25 -8.39 -7.75 9.22
N GLY A 26 -8.27 -7.73 10.54
CA GLY A 26 -9.00 -8.65 11.40
C GLY A 26 -10.21 -7.92 11.97
N GLY A 27 -11.39 -8.54 11.92
CA GLY A 27 -12.65 -7.99 12.42
C GLY A 27 -13.23 -6.80 11.63
N ASN A 28 -14.25 -6.14 12.19
CA ASN A 28 -14.97 -5.00 11.62
C ASN A 28 -14.22 -3.65 11.71
N ALA A 29 -12.89 -3.67 11.84
CA ALA A 29 -12.13 -2.42 11.92
C ALA A 29 -12.09 -1.72 10.56
N THR A 30 -12.69 -0.53 10.45
CA THR A 30 -12.55 0.36 9.30
C THR A 30 -11.06 0.70 9.13
N ALA A 31 -10.56 0.76 7.88
CA ALA A 31 -9.20 1.27 7.68
C ALA A 31 -9.33 2.77 7.83
N ASP A 32 -8.87 3.32 8.95
CA ASP A 32 -8.52 4.74 8.92
C ASP A 32 -7.37 4.89 7.90
N GLY A 33 -7.64 5.63 6.82
CA GLY A 33 -6.68 5.89 5.74
C GLY A 33 -5.36 6.46 6.25
N ARG A 34 -5.38 7.23 7.35
CA ARG A 34 -4.17 7.76 8.00
C ARG A 34 -3.32 6.66 8.63
N ASN A 35 -3.96 5.71 9.30
CA ASN A 35 -3.27 4.59 9.94
C ASN A 35 -2.68 3.61 8.90
N PHE A 36 -3.38 3.46 7.76
CA PHE A 36 -2.87 2.75 6.59
C PHE A 36 -1.62 3.42 5.99
N GLN A 37 -1.68 4.72 5.70
CA GLN A 37 -0.55 5.46 5.13
C GLN A 37 0.67 5.44 6.05
N ASN A 38 0.48 5.65 7.36
CA ASN A 38 1.57 5.61 8.33
C ASN A 38 2.25 4.25 8.43
N LYS A 39 1.48 3.15 8.37
CA LYS A 39 2.04 1.79 8.36
C LYS A 39 2.75 1.46 7.05
N LEU A 40 2.16 1.86 5.92
CA LEU A 40 2.79 1.72 4.60
C LEU A 40 4.11 2.50 4.53
N HIS A 41 4.16 3.69 5.14
CA HIS A 41 5.37 4.51 5.23
C HIS A 41 6.52 3.74 5.89
N ARG A 42 6.28 3.22 7.10
CA ARG A 42 7.25 2.42 7.86
C ARG A 42 7.72 1.16 7.12
N LEU A 43 6.83 0.51 6.36
CA LEU A 43 7.13 -0.73 5.64
C LEU A 43 8.04 -0.56 4.41
N ILE A 44 7.89 0.53 3.66
CA ILE A 44 8.62 0.72 2.39
C ILE A 44 9.88 1.58 2.58
N GLY A 45 9.99 2.36 3.68
CA GLY A 45 11.22 3.08 4.05
C GLY A 45 11.54 4.35 3.24
N SER A 46 10.70 4.79 2.29
CA SER A 46 10.87 6.05 1.55
C SER A 46 9.96 7.19 2.03
N GLU A 47 10.37 8.45 1.85
CA GLU A 47 9.57 9.60 2.29
C GLU A 47 8.18 9.66 1.64
N PRO A 48 7.13 10.17 2.33
CA PRO A 48 5.75 10.17 1.83
C PRO A 48 5.59 10.96 0.52
N LYS A 49 6.37 12.04 0.36
CA LYS A 49 6.33 12.94 -0.80
C LYS A 49 6.74 12.29 -2.14
N ASN A 50 7.45 11.17 -2.08
CA ASN A 50 7.95 10.45 -3.26
C ASN A 50 7.10 9.21 -3.59
N ARG A 51 5.89 9.10 -3.03
CA ARG A 51 5.01 7.94 -3.23
C ARG A 51 3.63 8.34 -3.73
N ILE A 52 3.16 7.56 -4.70
CA ILE A 52 1.77 7.55 -5.13
C ILE A 52 1.16 6.26 -4.58
N VAL A 53 0.09 6.38 -3.81
CA VAL A 53 -0.63 5.24 -3.24
C VAL A 53 -2.01 5.18 -3.88
N GLU A 54 -2.15 4.36 -4.91
CA GLU A 54 -3.45 4.09 -5.52
C GLU A 54 -4.12 2.93 -4.78
N THR A 55 -5.23 3.21 -4.13
CA THR A 55 -6.04 2.19 -3.46
C THR A 55 -7.24 1.90 -4.35
N ASN A 56 -7.17 0.82 -5.13
CA ASN A 56 -8.34 0.34 -5.88
C ASN A 56 -9.24 -0.46 -4.94
N TYR A 57 -10.30 0.18 -4.45
CA TYR A 57 -11.41 -0.49 -3.78
C TYR A 57 -12.34 -1.05 -4.87
N ASN A 58 -12.32 -2.36 -5.06
CA ASN A 58 -13.28 -3.01 -5.94
C ASN A 58 -14.54 -3.31 -5.12
N GLU A 59 -15.50 -2.41 -5.13
CA GLU A 59 -16.83 -2.65 -4.57
C GLU A 59 -17.58 -3.59 -5.53
N LYS A 60 -17.31 -4.90 -5.43
CA LYS A 60 -18.17 -5.93 -5.99
C LYS A 60 -18.76 -6.74 -4.84
N THR A 61 -19.85 -6.23 -4.31
CA THR A 61 -20.98 -7.01 -3.80
C THR A 61 -22.19 -6.64 -4.62
#